data_AF-A0A0F8YAL1-F1
#
_entry.id   AF-A0A0F8YAL1-F1
#
_cell.length_a   1.000
_cell.length_b   1.000
_cell.length_c   1.000
_cell.angle_alpha   90.00
_cell.angle_beta   90.00
_cell.angle_gamma   90.00
#
_symmetry.space_group_name_H-M   'P 1'
#
loop_
_entity.id
_entity.type
_entity.pdbx_description
1 polymer ?
#
loop_
_entity_poly.entity_id
_entity_poly.type
_entity_poly.pdbx_seq_one_letter_code
_entity_poly.pdbx_strand_id
1 'polypeptide(L)'
;MTDTTEPISRTPDEIIARIHELTADKSSDFFGVEKSRLLEALPFDLAQQFLEDDAPHTAETWESDTRIKDHAAIKAQILGYLPFAWTKANGSRGLSANRSMSHFKGLLWLLGPSQDELREWIGTPEHYEFYGKPALVKVSEFVGFDWPEEDNDEWR
;
A
#
# COMPACT_ATOMS: atom_id res chain seq x y z
N MET A 1 28.64 -6.22 1.61
CA MET A 1 27.50 -7.08 1.27
C MET A 1 26.78 -6.36 0.16
N THR A 2 26.66 -6.96 -1.02
CA THR A 2 25.81 -6.42 -2.08
C THR A 2 24.38 -6.52 -1.56
N ASP A 3 23.77 -5.37 -1.29
CA ASP A 3 22.37 -5.27 -0.94
C ASP A 3 21.57 -5.60 -2.21
N THR A 4 21.37 -6.90 -2.44
CA THR A 4 20.57 -7.37 -3.56
C THR A 4 19.13 -7.16 -3.15
N THR A 5 18.55 -6.02 -3.52
CA THR A 5 17.13 -5.78 -3.28
C THR A 5 16.31 -6.75 -4.14
N GLU A 6 15.36 -7.43 -3.52
CA GLU A 6 14.48 -8.38 -4.21
C GLU A 6 13.49 -7.60 -5.09
N PRO A 7 13.40 -7.87 -6.40
CA PRO A 7 12.50 -7.16 -7.29
C PRO A 7 11.04 -7.41 -6.91
N ILE A 8 10.14 -6.54 -7.37
CA ILE A 8 8.69 -6.73 -7.21
C ILE A 8 8.26 -8.10 -7.73
N SER A 9 7.51 -8.85 -6.92
CA SER A 9 7.05 -10.21 -7.26
C SER A 9 5.99 -10.26 -8.36
N ARG A 10 5.25 -9.17 -8.57
CA ARG A 10 4.22 -9.05 -9.60
C ARG A 10 4.81 -8.46 -10.87
N THR A 11 4.54 -9.11 -12.00
CA THR A 11 4.96 -8.66 -13.32
C THR A 11 4.21 -7.39 -13.75
N PRO A 12 4.76 -6.58 -14.69
CA PRO A 12 4.04 -5.44 -15.25
C PRO A 12 2.66 -5.80 -15.82
N ASP A 13 2.54 -6.95 -16.49
CA ASP A 13 1.26 -7.40 -17.07
C ASP A 13 0.23 -7.72 -15.98
N GLU A 14 0.63 -8.39 -14.89
CA GLU A 14 -0.26 -8.63 -13.75
C GLU A 14 -0.67 -7.32 -13.07
N ILE A 15 0.27 -6.39 -12.90
CA ILE A 15 -0.01 -5.06 -12.31
C ILE A 15 -1.04 -4.32 -13.17
N ILE A 16 -0.86 -4.30 -14.50
CA ILE A 16 -1.79 -3.68 -15.45
C ILE A 16 -3.16 -4.35 -15.39
N ALA A 17 -3.22 -5.69 -15.40
CA ALA A 17 -4.46 -6.43 -15.27
C ALA A 17 -5.21 -6.06 -13.98
N ARG A 18 -4.50 -5.98 -12.86
CA ARG A 18 -5.07 -5.58 -11.56
C ARG A 18 -5.57 -4.13 -11.57
N ILE A 19 -4.85 -3.20 -12.19
CA ILE A 19 -5.30 -1.81 -12.36
C ILE A 19 -6.61 -1.75 -13.15
N HIS A 20 -6.75 -2.55 -14.20
CA HIS A 20 -8.00 -2.65 -14.96
C HIS A 20 -9.15 -3.22 -14.13
N GLU A 21 -8.92 -4.25 -13.32
CA GLU A 21 -9.92 -4.79 -12.38
C GLU A 21 -10.41 -3.72 -11.40
N LEU A 22 -9.48 -3.01 -10.75
CA LEU A 22 -9.81 -1.94 -9.80
C LEU A 22 -10.54 -0.76 -10.46
N THR A 23 -10.25 -0.49 -11.73
CA THR A 23 -10.94 0.55 -12.51
C THR A 23 -12.35 0.14 -12.89
N ALA A 24 -12.57 -1.14 -13.20
CA ALA A 24 -13.87 -1.69 -13.55
C ALA A 24 -14.80 -1.79 -12.32
N ASP A 25 -14.26 -2.14 -11.15
CA ASP A 25 -14.99 -2.16 -9.88
C ASP A 25 -14.48 -1.08 -8.91
N LYS A 26 -15.02 0.13 -9.07
CA LYS A 26 -14.70 1.28 -8.21
C LYS A 26 -15.04 1.07 -6.74
N SER A 27 -15.90 0.09 -6.40
CA SER A 27 -16.23 -0.18 -5.00
C SER A 27 -15.07 -0.89 -4.27
N SER A 28 -14.26 -1.66 -5.01
CA SER A 28 -13.11 -2.39 -4.48
C SER A 28 -11.90 -1.50 -4.12
N ASP A 29 -11.79 -0.32 -4.74
CA ASP A 29 -10.78 0.71 -4.45
C ASP A 29 -11.43 2.09 -4.40
N PHE A 30 -12.35 2.28 -3.45
CA PHE A 30 -13.15 3.49 -3.28
C PHE A 30 -12.32 4.79 -3.21
N PHE A 31 -11.09 4.73 -2.70
CA PHE A 31 -10.18 5.88 -2.60
C PHE A 31 -9.21 6.01 -3.77
N GLY A 32 -9.16 5.05 -4.70
CA GLY A 32 -8.19 5.01 -5.80
C GLY A 32 -6.74 4.78 -5.34
N VAL A 33 -6.55 4.35 -4.08
CA VAL A 33 -5.25 4.29 -3.42
C VAL A 33 -4.53 2.99 -3.76
N GLU A 34 -5.26 1.87 -3.79
CA GLU A 34 -4.68 0.58 -4.19
C GLU A 34 -4.11 0.73 -5.61
N LYS A 35 -4.92 1.28 -6.53
CA LYS A 35 -4.50 1.59 -7.91
C LYS A 35 -3.28 2.50 -7.97
N SER A 36 -3.23 3.56 -7.16
CA SER A 36 -2.07 4.48 -7.13
C SER A 36 -0.78 3.75 -6.75
N ARG A 37 -0.80 2.87 -5.73
CA ARG A 37 0.40 2.09 -5.37
C ARG A 37 0.85 1.15 -6.50
N LEU A 38 -0.11 0.54 -7.20
CA LEU A 38 0.18 -0.33 -8.33
C LEU A 38 0.78 0.43 -9.52
N LEU A 39 0.26 1.61 -9.82
CA LEU A 39 0.80 2.48 -10.85
C LEU A 39 2.26 2.85 -10.55
N GLU A 40 2.55 3.22 -9.31
CA GLU A 40 3.90 3.56 -8.85
C GLU A 40 4.91 2.41 -9.02
N ALA A 41 4.49 1.16 -9.17
CA ALA A 41 5.38 0.03 -9.47
C ALA A 41 5.77 -0.08 -10.95
N LEU A 42 5.02 0.55 -11.85
CA LEU A 42 5.25 0.48 -13.30
C LEU A 42 6.35 1.48 -13.73
N PRO A 43 7.14 1.12 -14.76
CA PRO A 43 7.96 2.11 -15.46
C PRO A 43 7.06 3.18 -16.11
N PHE A 44 7.60 4.38 -16.28
CA PHE A 44 6.82 5.54 -16.73
C PHE A 44 6.07 5.31 -18.05
N ASP A 45 6.69 4.60 -18.99
CA ASP A 45 6.12 4.32 -20.31
C ASP A 45 4.81 3.51 -20.26
N LEU A 46 4.70 2.61 -19.27
CA LEU A 46 3.49 1.85 -18.98
C LEU A 46 2.53 2.60 -18.05
N ALA A 47 3.05 3.36 -17.08
CA ALA A 47 2.24 4.09 -16.12
C ALA A 47 1.46 5.24 -16.78
N GLN A 48 2.09 5.97 -17.72
CA GLN A 48 1.54 7.18 -18.35
C GLN A 48 0.16 6.97 -18.98
N GLN A 49 -0.17 5.77 -19.45
CA GLN A 49 -1.47 5.47 -20.06
C GLN A 49 -2.65 5.57 -19.07
N PHE A 50 -2.36 5.64 -17.77
CA PHE A 50 -3.34 5.75 -16.68
C PHE A 50 -3.26 7.08 -15.94
N LEU A 51 -2.28 7.93 -16.25
CA LEU A 51 -2.10 9.24 -15.62
C LEU A 51 -3.03 10.26 -16.28
N GLU A 52 -3.45 11.26 -15.51
CA GLU A 52 -4.26 12.37 -16.03
C GLU A 52 -3.37 13.32 -16.84
N ASP A 53 -3.89 13.83 -17.97
CA ASP A 53 -3.13 14.64 -18.94
C ASP A 53 -2.60 15.98 -18.37
N ASP A 54 -3.14 16.45 -17.25
CA ASP A 54 -2.81 17.73 -16.63
C ASP A 54 -1.76 17.63 -15.50
N ALA A 55 -1.34 16.41 -15.13
CA ALA A 55 -0.34 16.22 -14.11
C ALA A 55 1.09 16.28 -14.69
N PRO A 56 2.02 17.07 -14.11
CA PRO A 56 3.39 17.21 -14.61
C PRO A 56 4.23 15.98 -14.23
N HIS A 57 3.92 14.82 -14.80
CA HIS A 57 4.72 13.62 -14.66
C HIS A 57 5.75 13.57 -15.77
N THR A 58 7.02 13.79 -15.43
CA THR A 58 8.12 13.51 -16.34
C THR A 58 8.65 12.10 -16.07
N ALA A 59 9.20 11.45 -17.08
CA ALA A 59 9.88 10.17 -16.91
C ALA A 59 10.99 10.24 -15.85
N GLU A 60 11.69 11.37 -15.77
CA GLU A 60 12.77 11.60 -14.81
C GLU A 60 12.25 11.59 -13.37
N THR A 61 11.27 12.46 -13.06
CA THR A 61 10.68 12.53 -11.71
C THR A 61 9.98 11.22 -11.33
N TRP A 62 9.35 10.55 -12.30
CA TRP A 62 8.72 9.26 -12.06
C TRP A 62 9.74 8.22 -11.59
N GLU A 63 10.83 8.08 -12.34
CA GLU A 63 11.86 7.08 -12.06
C GLU A 63 12.70 7.41 -10.82
N SER A 64 12.86 8.69 -10.45
CA SER A 64 13.65 9.08 -9.28
C SER A 64 12.87 9.05 -7.98
N ASP A 65 11.64 9.57 -7.97
CA ASP A 65 10.96 9.96 -6.73
C ASP A 65 9.66 9.17 -6.49
N THR A 66 9.03 8.71 -7.56
CA THR A 66 7.71 8.07 -7.49
C THR A 66 7.80 6.55 -7.54
N ARG A 67 8.69 6.02 -8.39
CA ARG A 67 8.66 4.61 -8.76
C ARG A 67 9.10 3.70 -7.61
N ILE A 68 8.25 2.73 -7.30
CA ILE A 68 8.54 1.59 -6.45
C ILE A 68 9.27 0.55 -7.30
N LYS A 69 10.49 0.18 -6.90
CA LYS A 69 11.37 -0.66 -7.73
C LYS A 69 11.54 -2.08 -7.20
N ASP A 70 11.41 -2.27 -5.89
CA ASP A 70 11.75 -3.50 -5.21
C ASP A 70 11.02 -3.65 -3.87
N HIS A 71 11.20 -4.82 -3.24
CA HIS A 71 10.61 -5.16 -1.95
C HIS A 71 11.08 -4.24 -0.82
N ALA A 72 12.31 -3.73 -0.89
CA ALA A 72 12.85 -2.82 0.11
C ALA A 72 12.10 -1.47 0.07
N ALA A 73 11.87 -0.92 -1.14
CA ALA A 73 11.07 0.27 -1.34
C ALA A 73 9.62 0.09 -0.86
N ILE A 74 9.01 -1.08 -1.13
CA ILE A 74 7.65 -1.39 -0.64
C ILE A 74 7.62 -1.37 0.89
N LYS A 75 8.53 -2.10 1.55
CA LYS A 75 8.59 -2.16 3.02
C LYS A 75 8.90 -0.80 3.63
N ALA A 76 9.76 0.00 2.99
CA ALA A 76 10.06 1.36 3.42
C ALA A 76 8.83 2.28 3.34
N GLN A 77 8.01 2.16 2.29
CA GLN A 77 6.74 2.89 2.21
C GLN A 77 5.74 2.46 3.29
N ILE A 78 5.60 1.16 3.54
CA ILE A 78 4.75 0.66 4.63
C ILE A 78 5.22 1.25 5.97
N LEU A 79 6.51 1.09 6.27
CA LEU A 79 7.13 1.56 7.50
C LEU A 79 6.97 3.07 7.69
N GLY A 80 7.22 3.86 6.64
CA GLY A 80 7.08 5.33 6.68
C GLY A 80 5.64 5.81 6.82
N TYR A 81 4.65 5.00 6.41
CA TYR A 81 3.23 5.37 6.49
C TYR A 81 2.57 4.93 7.82
N LEU A 82 3.15 3.96 8.52
CA LEU A 82 2.59 3.42 9.78
C LEU A 82 2.33 4.49 10.87
N PRO A 83 3.23 5.45 11.16
CA PRO A 83 2.98 6.48 12.18
C PRO A 83 1.73 7.33 11.86
N PHE A 84 1.53 7.66 10.59
CA PHE A 84 0.34 8.37 10.15
C PHE A 84 -0.91 7.52 10.33
N ALA A 85 -0.85 6.24 9.94
CA ALA A 85 -1.98 5.32 10.05
C ALA A 85 -2.40 5.11 11.52
N TRP A 86 -1.44 4.91 12.44
CA TRP A 86 -1.67 4.84 13.88
C TRP A 86 -2.29 6.14 14.42
N THR A 87 -1.76 7.30 14.02
CA THR A 87 -2.38 8.60 14.35
C THR A 87 -3.86 8.68 13.94
N LYS A 88 -4.24 8.09 12.79
CA LYS A 88 -5.64 8.08 12.34
C LYS A 88 -6.51 7.12 13.14
N ALA A 89 -5.99 5.95 13.47
CA ALA A 89 -6.70 4.96 14.28
C ALA A 89 -6.93 5.47 15.71
N ASN A 90 -5.88 5.97 16.38
CA ASN A 90 -5.97 6.58 17.71
C ASN A 90 -6.92 7.78 17.73
N GLY A 91 -6.91 8.59 16.67
CA GLY A 91 -7.83 9.71 16.50
C GLY A 91 -9.26 9.31 16.08
N SER A 92 -9.58 8.02 16.00
CA SER A 92 -10.90 7.51 15.62
C SER A 92 -11.40 8.04 14.25
N ARG A 93 -10.47 8.28 13.32
CA ARG A 93 -10.75 8.90 12.01
C ARG A 93 -11.09 7.83 10.96
N GLY A 94 -12.29 7.26 11.06
CA GLY A 94 -12.76 6.11 10.25
C GLY A 94 -12.41 6.15 8.75
N LEU A 95 -12.70 7.24 8.02
CA LEU A 95 -12.37 7.31 6.60
C LEU A 95 -10.86 7.31 6.32
N SER A 96 -10.09 8.02 7.14
CA SER A 96 -8.64 8.10 6.97
C SER A 96 -7.93 6.81 7.38
N ALA A 97 -8.45 6.15 8.43
CA ALA A 97 -7.96 4.85 8.87
C ALA A 97 -8.26 3.76 7.82
N ASN A 98 -9.47 3.74 7.25
CA ASN A 98 -9.81 2.80 6.18
C ASN A 98 -8.94 3.02 4.93
N ARG A 99 -8.72 4.28 4.54
CA ARG A 99 -7.80 4.63 3.44
C ARG A 99 -6.36 4.14 3.69
N SER A 100 -5.93 4.09 4.95
CA SER A 100 -4.61 3.54 5.31
C SER A 100 -4.54 2.04 4.99
N MET A 101 -5.63 1.29 5.19
CA MET A 101 -5.70 -0.12 4.79
C MET A 101 -5.59 -0.28 3.27
N SER A 102 -6.19 0.62 2.48
CA SER A 102 -6.03 0.62 1.02
C SER A 102 -4.57 0.80 0.58
N HIS A 103 -3.80 1.66 1.25
CA HIS A 103 -2.36 1.80 0.98
C HIS A 103 -1.64 0.48 1.21
N PHE A 104 -1.85 -0.15 2.38
CA PHE A 104 -1.18 -1.40 2.72
C PHE A 104 -1.60 -2.55 1.80
N LYS A 105 -2.88 -2.65 1.42
CA LYS A 105 -3.34 -3.67 0.48
C LYS A 105 -2.63 -3.59 -0.88
N GLY A 106 -2.46 -2.38 -1.42
CA GLY A 106 -1.75 -2.18 -2.69
C GLY A 106 -0.28 -2.54 -2.58
N LEU A 107 0.38 -2.11 -1.51
CA LEU A 107 1.79 -2.41 -1.25
C LEU A 107 2.03 -3.91 -1.02
N LEU A 108 1.19 -4.58 -0.22
CA LEU A 108 1.29 -6.02 0.02
C LEU A 108 1.03 -6.84 -1.24
N TRP A 109 0.10 -6.41 -2.10
CA TRP A 109 -0.16 -7.10 -3.37
C TRP A 109 1.08 -7.16 -4.27
N LEU A 110 1.88 -6.09 -4.29
CA LEU A 110 3.13 -6.00 -5.06
C LEU A 110 4.22 -6.95 -4.55
N LEU A 111 4.21 -7.30 -3.26
CA LEU A 111 5.11 -8.31 -2.69
C LEU A 111 4.77 -9.74 -3.13
N GLY A 112 3.65 -9.92 -3.82
CA GLY A 112 3.27 -11.17 -4.48
C GLY A 112 2.50 -12.14 -3.59
N PRO A 113 2.27 -13.37 -4.10
CA PRO A 113 1.38 -14.35 -3.46
C PRO A 113 1.72 -14.71 -2.02
N SER A 114 2.99 -14.60 -1.62
CA SER A 114 3.41 -14.86 -0.24
C SER A 114 2.77 -13.91 0.78
N GLN A 115 2.24 -12.77 0.34
CA GLN A 115 1.58 -11.77 1.18
C GLN A 115 0.08 -11.64 0.91
N ASP A 116 -0.50 -12.46 0.02
CA ASP A 116 -1.91 -12.38 -0.32
C ASP A 116 -2.80 -12.69 0.90
N GLU A 117 -2.41 -13.65 1.76
CA GLU A 117 -3.14 -13.96 2.99
C GLU A 117 -3.20 -12.76 3.95
N LEU A 118 -2.07 -12.10 4.20
CA LEU A 118 -2.03 -10.90 5.05
C LEU A 118 -2.85 -9.77 4.43
N ARG A 119 -2.71 -9.55 3.11
CA ARG A 119 -3.47 -8.54 2.37
C ARG A 119 -4.98 -8.77 2.49
N GLU A 120 -5.43 -10.01 2.31
CA GLU A 120 -6.83 -10.38 2.43
C GLU A 120 -7.31 -10.16 3.86
N TRP A 121 -6.54 -10.63 4.84
CA TRP A 121 -6.87 -10.50 6.26
C TRP A 121 -7.07 -9.04 6.68
N ILE A 122 -6.20 -8.10 6.27
CA ILE A 122 -6.36 -6.68 6.61
C ILE A 122 -7.50 -5.99 5.84
N GLY A 123 -7.96 -6.60 4.74
CA GLY A 123 -9.08 -6.13 3.94
C GLY A 123 -10.44 -6.66 4.40
N THR A 124 -10.45 -7.65 5.29
CA THR A 124 -11.66 -8.27 5.84
C THR A 124 -12.41 -7.28 6.75
N PRO A 125 -13.69 -6.94 6.48
CA PRO A 125 -14.47 -6.01 7.29
C PRO A 125 -14.55 -6.38 8.78
N GLU A 126 -14.59 -7.67 9.09
CA GLU A 126 -14.62 -8.20 10.46
C GLU A 126 -13.35 -7.89 11.26
N HIS A 127 -12.22 -7.61 10.58
CA HIS A 127 -10.97 -7.21 11.23
C HIS A 127 -10.80 -5.68 11.29
N TYR A 128 -11.78 -4.92 10.78
CA TYR A 128 -11.82 -3.47 10.87
C TYR A 128 -12.43 -3.00 12.20
N GLU A 129 -11.95 -3.55 13.31
CA GLU A 129 -12.29 -3.12 14.65
C GLU A 129 -11.35 -2.02 15.13
N PHE A 130 -11.81 -1.18 16.06
CA PHE A 130 -11.02 -0.09 16.64
C PHE A 130 -10.32 0.77 15.58
N TYR A 131 -11.04 1.10 14.50
CA TYR A 131 -10.51 1.87 13.39
C TYR A 131 -9.32 1.20 12.68
N GLY A 132 -9.32 -0.14 12.59
CA GLY A 132 -8.33 -0.92 11.85
C GLY A 132 -7.05 -1.21 12.61
N LYS A 133 -7.00 -1.00 13.94
CA LYS A 133 -5.83 -1.35 14.75
C LYS A 133 -5.40 -2.82 14.63
N PRO A 134 -6.30 -3.83 14.51
CA PRO A 134 -5.85 -5.22 14.32
C PRO A 134 -5.03 -5.41 13.05
N ALA A 135 -5.45 -4.76 11.97
CA ALA A 135 -4.68 -4.71 10.74
C ALA A 135 -3.36 -3.95 10.89
N LEU A 136 -3.35 -2.83 11.62
CA LEU A 136 -2.11 -2.09 11.90
C LEU A 136 -1.10 -2.94 12.68
N VAL A 137 -1.53 -3.73 13.66
CA VAL A 137 -0.64 -4.65 14.38
C VAL A 137 -0.02 -5.65 13.41
N LYS A 138 -0.82 -6.31 12.57
CA LYS A 138 -0.31 -7.29 11.60
C LYS A 138 0.65 -6.70 10.58
N VAL A 139 0.34 -5.51 10.06
CA VAL A 139 1.24 -4.80 9.14
C VAL A 139 2.52 -4.35 9.85
N SER A 140 2.42 -3.90 11.11
CA SER A 140 3.57 -3.48 11.91
C SER A 140 4.49 -4.65 12.22
N GLU A 141 3.94 -5.78 12.66
CA GLU A 141 4.68 -7.04 12.86
C GLU A 141 5.40 -7.48 11.59
N PHE A 142 4.72 -7.39 10.44
CA PHE A 142 5.28 -7.77 9.15
C PHE A 142 6.55 -6.97 8.77
N VAL A 143 6.60 -5.68 9.09
CA VAL A 143 7.76 -4.81 8.77
C VAL A 143 8.68 -4.55 9.97
N GLY A 144 8.40 -5.13 11.13
CA GLY A 144 9.19 -4.91 12.36
C GLY A 144 9.06 -3.51 12.94
N PHE A 145 7.90 -2.85 12.76
CA PHE A 145 7.60 -1.55 13.36
C PHE A 145 7.17 -1.72 14.83
N ASP A 146 7.72 -0.87 15.70
CA ASP A 146 7.45 -0.89 17.15
C ASP A 146 6.10 -0.25 17.48
N TRP A 147 5.03 -0.91 17.06
CA TRP A 147 3.66 -0.42 17.24
C TRP A 147 3.20 -0.22 18.69
N PRO A 148 3.71 -0.94 19.72
CA PRO A 148 3.31 -0.69 21.10
C PRO A 148 3.61 0.75 21.57
N GLU A 149 4.65 1.40 21.04
CA GLU A 149 4.96 2.80 21.38
C GLU A 149 3.99 3.80 20.73
N GLU A 150 3.28 3.38 19.69
CA GLU A 150 2.37 4.21 18.89
C GLU A 150 0.89 4.00 19.26
N ASP A 151 0.57 2.95 20.01
CA ASP A 151 -0.77 2.75 20.54
C ASP A 151 -1.07 3.72 21.70
N ASN A 152 -2.33 4.14 21.81
CA ASN A 152 -2.81 5.01 22.89
C ASN A 152 -3.42 4.25 24.08
N ASP A 153 -2.97 3.01 24.33
CA ASP A 153 -3.49 2.06 25.33
C ASP A 153 -4.95 1.60 25.11
N GLU A 154 -5.52 1.90 23.94
CA GLU A 154 -6.86 1.47 23.53
C GLU A 154 -6.82 0.23 22.63
N TRP A 155 -5.64 -0.35 22.38
CA TRP A 155 -5.52 -1.70 21.86
C TRP A 155 -5.98 -2.71 22.92
N ARG A 156 -7.27 -3.04 22.94
CA ARG A 156 -7.88 -4.07 23.80
C ARG A 156 -8.96 -4.86 23.08
#